data_AF-S3DLE3-F1
#
_entry.id   AF-S3DLE3-F1
#
_cell.length_a   1.000
_cell.length_b   1.000
_cell.length_c   1.000
_cell.angle_alpha   90.00
_cell.angle_beta   90.00
_cell.angle_gamma   90.00
#
_symmetry.space_group_name_H-M   'P 1'
#
loop_
_entity.id
_entity.type
_entity.pdbx_description
1 polymer ?
#
loop_
_entity_poly.entity_id
_entity_poly.type
_entity_poly.pdbx_seq_one_letter_code
_entity_poly.pdbx_strand_id
1 'polypeptide(L)'
;MIIAQSLYMTLKTMYPYTIIDVLAPNWSSPILERMSEVNQIIQMPIKHSSLQISSRWKLGRQLAKNNYTHAYILPNSAKSALVPLFAGIKNE
;
A
#
# COMPACT_ATOMS: atom_id res chain seq x y z
N MET A 1 7.36 2.21 9.21
CA MET A 1 7.69 0.98 8.46
C MET A 1 7.98 -0.17 9.38
N ILE A 2 8.90 -0.05 10.34
CA ILE A 2 9.08 -1.08 11.37
C ILE A 2 7.77 -1.30 12.17
N ILE A 3 7.12 -0.20 12.60
CA ILE A 3 5.84 -0.26 13.32
C ILE A 3 4.70 -0.86 12.46
N ALA A 4 4.79 -0.80 11.13
CA ALA A 4 3.73 -1.33 10.27
C ALA A 4 3.70 -2.88 10.27
N GLN A 5 4.81 -3.53 10.61
CA GLN A 5 4.89 -5.00 10.61
C GLN A 5 3.94 -5.62 11.63
N SER A 6 3.71 -4.98 12.79
CA SER A 6 2.76 -5.49 13.77
C SER A 6 1.35 -5.61 13.19
N LEU A 7 0.92 -4.64 12.37
CA LEU A 7 -0.35 -4.73 11.65
C LEU A 7 -0.36 -5.92 10.69
N TYR A 8 0.72 -6.14 9.92
CA TYR A 8 0.79 -7.25 8.96
C TYR A 8 0.69 -8.60 9.67
N MET A 9 1.41 -8.75 10.79
CA MET A 9 1.34 -9.94 11.64
C MET A 9 -0.08 -10.15 12.18
N THR A 10 -0.72 -9.11 12.70
CA THR A 10 -2.10 -9.20 13.19
C THR A 10 -3.09 -9.57 12.09
N LEU A 11 -2.96 -9.00 10.89
CA LEU A 11 -3.81 -9.35 9.75
C LEU A 11 -3.62 -10.81 9.31
N LYS A 12 -2.39 -11.32 9.30
CA LYS A 12 -2.12 -12.74 9.01
C LYS A 12 -2.66 -13.66 10.09
N THR A 13 -2.62 -13.26 11.36
CA THR A 13 -3.20 -14.04 12.46
C THR A 13 -4.73 -14.10 12.36
N MET A 14 -5.40 -12.98 12.08
CA MET A 14 -6.87 -12.93 11.97
C MET A 14 -7.39 -13.53 10.66
N TYR A 15 -6.63 -13.35 9.58
CA TYR A 15 -6.98 -13.78 8.22
C TYR A 15 -5.78 -14.53 7.59
N PRO A 16 -5.61 -15.84 7.86
CA PRO A 16 -4.43 -16.60 7.45
C PRO A 16 -4.14 -16.59 5.94
N TYR A 17 -5.20 -16.52 5.13
CA TYR A 17 -5.10 -16.52 3.67
C TYR A 17 -5.01 -15.13 3.04
N THR A 18 -4.95 -14.06 3.86
CA THR A 18 -4.89 -12.70 3.33
C THR A 18 -3.58 -12.47 2.58
N ILE A 19 -3.65 -11.73 1.47
CA ILE A 19 -2.49 -11.34 0.67
C ILE A 19 -2.23 -9.86 0.93
N ILE A 20 -0.99 -9.53 1.33
CA ILE A 20 -0.63 -8.16 1.72
C ILE A 20 0.38 -7.62 0.71
N ASP A 21 -0.05 -6.64 -0.08
CA ASP A 21 0.85 -5.87 -0.93
C ASP A 21 1.07 -4.49 -0.33
N VAL A 22 2.33 -4.02 -0.35
CA VAL A 22 2.73 -2.78 0.31
C VAL A 22 3.18 -1.76 -0.72
N LEU A 23 2.43 -0.65 -0.84
CA LEU A 23 2.86 0.53 -1.60
C LEU A 23 3.81 1.38 -0.76
N ALA A 24 5.09 1.42 -1.12
CA ALA A 24 6.10 2.14 -0.34
C ALA A 24 7.21 2.77 -1.21
N PRO A 25 7.96 3.77 -0.69
CA PRO A 25 9.12 4.33 -1.39
C PRO A 25 10.25 3.31 -1.56
N ASN A 26 11.04 3.44 -2.63
CA ASN A 26 12.10 2.48 -2.97
C ASN A 26 13.15 2.26 -1.87
N TRP A 27 13.48 3.30 -1.08
CA TRP A 27 14.46 3.19 0.02
C TRP A 27 14.06 2.17 1.08
N SER A 28 12.79 1.78 1.11
CA SER A 28 12.26 0.88 2.10
C SER A 28 12.13 -0.59 1.68
N SER A 29 12.36 -0.88 0.40
CA SER A 29 12.31 -2.24 -0.16
C SER A 29 13.13 -3.24 0.66
N PRO A 30 14.39 -2.95 1.06
CA PRO A 30 15.20 -3.92 1.79
C PRO A 30 14.61 -4.35 3.14
N ILE A 31 13.83 -3.47 3.79
CA ILE A 31 13.18 -3.78 5.06
C ILE A 31 11.94 -4.65 4.81
N LEU A 32 11.14 -4.31 3.80
CA LEU A 32 9.93 -5.06 3.45
C LEU A 32 10.24 -6.45 2.90
N GLU A 33 11.33 -6.62 2.17
CA GLU A 33 11.80 -7.91 1.64
C GLU A 33 12.12 -8.93 2.76
N ARG A 34 12.35 -8.45 3.99
CA ARG A 34 12.61 -9.29 5.17
C ARG A 34 11.34 -9.65 5.94
N MET A 35 10.18 -9.13 5.54
CA MET A 35 8.89 -9.39 6.18
C MET A 35 8.18 -10.51 5.42
N SER A 36 8.04 -11.68 6.04
CA SER A 36 7.37 -12.84 5.43
C SER A 36 5.88 -12.62 5.20
N GLU A 37 5.29 -11.62 5.86
CA GLU A 37 3.88 -11.26 5.70
C GLU A 37 3.60 -10.53 4.38
N VAL A 38 4.61 -9.92 3.76
CA VAL A 38 4.50 -9.10 2.55
C VAL A 38 4.62 -9.97 1.30
N ASN A 39 3.60 -9.92 0.44
CA ASN A 39 3.56 -10.65 -0.83
C ASN A 39 4.26 -9.88 -1.95
N GLN A 40 3.89 -8.61 -2.17
CA GLN A 40 4.53 -7.75 -3.16
C GLN A 40 4.82 -6.36 -2.59
N ILE A 41 5.93 -5.79 -3.04
CA ILE A 41 6.32 -4.41 -2.76
C ILE A 41 6.03 -3.60 -4.02
N ILE A 42 5.01 -2.75 -3.96
CA ILE A 42 4.68 -1.83 -5.05
C ILE A 42 5.51 -0.58 -4.82
N GLN A 43 6.42 -0.31 -5.75
CA GLN A 43 7.22 0.90 -5.70
C GLN A 43 6.35 2.13 -5.89
N MET A 44 6.46 3.08 -4.97
CA MET A 44 5.79 4.37 -5.06
C MET A 44 6.70 5.34 -5.83
N PRO A 45 6.40 5.67 -7.11
CA PRO A 45 7.30 6.48 -7.95
C PRO A 45 7.26 7.98 -7.62
N ILE A 46 6.49 8.37 -6.60
CA ILE A 46 6.12 9.77 -6.35
C ILE A 46 6.93 10.33 -5.19
N LYS A 47 7.76 11.33 -5.47
CA LYS A 47 8.52 12.07 -4.46
C LYS A 47 7.57 12.89 -3.57
N HIS A 48 7.92 12.99 -2.29
CA HIS A 48 7.10 13.58 -1.22
C HIS A 48 6.71 15.07 -1.45
N SER A 49 7.39 15.77 -2.37
CA SER A 49 7.25 17.22 -2.59
C SER A 49 6.21 17.65 -3.62
N SER A 50 5.58 16.73 -4.38
CA SER A 50 4.57 17.10 -5.38
C SER A 50 3.28 16.32 -5.21
N LEU A 51 2.14 17.01 -5.32
CA LEU A 51 0.82 16.37 -5.21
C LEU A 51 0.65 15.25 -6.27
N GLN A 52 1.26 15.44 -7.46
CA GLN A 52 1.28 14.52 -8.60
C GLN A 52 -0.02 13.72 -8.78
N ILE A 53 -1.16 14.42 -8.77
CA ILE A 53 -2.49 13.79 -8.80
C ILE A 53 -2.64 12.89 -10.02
N SER A 54 -2.17 13.33 -11.20
CA SER A 54 -2.18 12.53 -12.42
C SER A 54 -1.39 11.22 -12.26
N SER A 55 -0.19 11.26 -11.67
CA SER A 55 0.61 10.06 -11.40
C SER A 55 -0.09 9.12 -10.41
N ARG A 56 -0.71 9.67 -9.36
CA ARG A 56 -1.49 8.89 -8.38
C ARG A 56 -2.70 8.24 -9.02
N TRP A 57 -3.38 8.95 -9.90
CA TRP A 57 -4.54 8.44 -10.63
C TRP A 57 -4.14 7.32 -11.58
N LYS A 58 -3.07 7.50 -12.37
CA LYS A 58 -2.53 6.44 -13.23
C LYS A 58 -2.16 5.20 -12.43
N LEU A 59 -1.44 5.38 -11.31
CA LEU A 59 -1.07 4.28 -10.42
C LEU A 59 -2.31 3.58 -9.85
N GLY A 60 -3.28 4.33 -9.33
CA GLY A 60 -4.53 3.77 -8.81
C GLY A 60 -5.27 2.96 -9.86
N ARG A 61 -5.41 3.48 -11.08
CA ARG A 61 -6.05 2.77 -12.21
C ARG A 61 -5.30 1.51 -12.62
N GLN A 62 -3.97 1.47 -12.50
CA GLN A 62 -3.19 0.25 -12.71
C GLN A 62 -3.47 -0.77 -11.63
N LEU A 63 -3.47 -0.36 -10.36
CA LEU A 63 -3.74 -1.22 -9.20
C LEU A 63 -5.19 -1.70 -9.12
N ALA A 64 -6.15 -0.99 -9.74
CA ALA A 64 -7.53 -1.44 -9.84
C ALA A 64 -7.66 -2.83 -10.49
N LYS A 65 -6.70 -3.23 -11.34
CA LYS A 65 -6.67 -4.55 -11.97
C LYS A 65 -6.36 -5.69 -11.00
N ASN A 66 -5.79 -5.38 -9.84
CA ASN A 66 -5.41 -6.36 -8.84
C ASN A 66 -6.58 -6.76 -7.93
N ASN A 67 -7.74 -6.09 -8.06
CA ASN A 67 -8.96 -6.39 -7.31
C ASN A 67 -8.76 -6.41 -5.78
N TYR A 68 -8.00 -5.46 -5.25
CA TYR A 68 -7.83 -5.33 -3.80
C TYR A 68 -9.18 -5.12 -3.11
N THR A 69 -9.42 -5.88 -2.05
CA THR A 69 -10.64 -5.81 -1.26
C THR A 69 -10.58 -4.72 -0.19
N HIS A 70 -9.38 -4.48 0.37
CA HIS A 70 -9.16 -3.59 1.51
C HIS A 70 -7.93 -2.71 1.28
N ALA A 71 -7.93 -1.50 1.86
CA ALA A 71 -6.77 -0.61 1.86
C ALA A 71 -6.53 -0.03 3.26
N TYR A 72 -5.35 -0.26 3.81
CA TYR A 72 -4.92 0.33 5.08
C TYR A 72 -3.99 1.51 4.82
N ILE A 73 -4.44 2.74 5.09
CA ILE A 73 -3.67 3.96 4.89
C ILE A 73 -2.98 4.35 6.21
N LEU A 74 -1.69 4.03 6.32
CA LEU A 74 -0.90 4.31 7.53
C LEU A 74 -0.39 5.75 7.67
N PRO A 75 0.00 6.47 6.60
CA PRO A 75 0.46 7.85 6.75
C PRO A 75 -0.70 8.82 6.96
N ASN A 76 -0.55 9.78 7.86
CA ASN A 76 -1.59 10.76 8.23
C ASN A 76 -1.86 11.86 7.19
N SER A 77 -1.45 11.68 5.93
CA SER A 77 -1.63 12.70 4.89
C SER A 77 -2.80 12.35 3.97
N ALA A 78 -3.65 13.34 3.63
CA ALA A 78 -4.77 13.14 2.70
C ALA A 78 -4.32 12.60 1.33
N LYS A 79 -3.10 12.96 0.89
CA LYS A 79 -2.54 12.51 -0.40
C LYS A 79 -2.30 10.99 -0.43
N SER A 80 -2.13 10.37 0.74
CA SER A 80 -1.88 8.93 0.87
C SER A 80 -3.11 8.11 0.53
N ALA A 81 -4.32 8.64 0.76
CA ALA A 81 -5.58 7.98 0.46
C ALA A 81 -5.98 8.07 -1.03
N LEU A 82 -5.32 8.92 -1.81
CA LEU A 82 -5.67 9.12 -3.23
C LEU A 82 -5.43 7.87 -4.08
N VAL A 83 -4.34 7.14 -3.86
CA VAL A 83 -4.05 5.94 -4.67
C VAL A 83 -5.10 4.84 -4.42
N PRO A 84 -5.42 4.46 -3.17
CA PRO A 84 -6.54 3.55 -2.89
C PRO A 84 -7.88 4.03 -3.44
N LEU A 85 -8.21 5.31 -3.27
CA LEU A 85 -9.43 5.90 -3.81
C LEU A 85 -9.48 5.76 -5.34
N PHE A 86 -8.38 6.09 -6.02
CA PHE A 86 -8.24 5.92 -7.46
C PHE A 86 -8.05 4.47 -7.89
N ALA A 87 -7.92 3.50 -6.99
CA ALA A 87 -8.02 2.08 -7.31
C ALA A 87 -9.46 1.56 -7.18
N GLY A 88 -10.38 2.35 -6.61
CA GLY A 88 -11.77 1.94 -6.40
C GLY A 88 -11.92 0.92 -5.27
N ILE A 89 -10.95 0.85 -4.36
CA ILE A 89 -11.00 -0.04 -3.19
C ILE A 89 -12.06 0.53 -2.25
N LYS A 90 -13.03 -0.31 -1.86
CA LYS A 90 -14.06 0.09 -0.91
C LYS A 90 -13.41 0.29 0.46
N ASN A 91 -13.74 1.40 1.12
CA ASN A 91 -13.42 1.58 2.52
C ASN A 91 -14.52 0.85 3.30
N GLU A 92 -14.21 -0.29 3.90
CA GLU A 92 -14.99 -0.86 5.00
C GLU A 92 -14.20 -0.68 6.29
#